data_AF-H5TL87-F1
#
_entry.id   AF-H5TL87-F1
#
_cell.length_a   1.000
_cell.length_b   1.000
_cell.length_c   1.000
_cell.angle_alpha   90.00
_cell.angle_beta   90.00
_cell.angle_gamma   90.00
#
_symmetry.space_group_name_H-M   'P 1'
#
loop_
_entity.id
_entity.type
_entity.pdbx_description
1 polymer ?
#
loop_
_entity_poly.entity_id
_entity_poly.type
_entity_poly.pdbx_seq_one_letter_code
_entity_poly.pdbx_strand_id
1 'polypeptide(L)'
;HDHADIIASGRRRLAGKLSYTNIAFALAPARFPMSELSEIYCAALGYPVDTTNLLRILSRRGVVVATGTVGRTGRTGGRPPALYAFADNELRVTDEFATLKPPP
;
A
#
# COMPACT_ATOMS: atom_id res chain seq x y z
N HIS A 1 31.01 10.78 -4.19
CA HIS A 1 30.25 10.52 -5.40
C HIS A 1 29.91 9.04 -5.48
N ASP A 2 28.62 8.76 -5.72
CA ASP A 2 28.08 7.63 -6.48
C ASP A 2 28.05 6.22 -5.88
N HIS A 3 27.66 6.10 -4.60
CA HIS A 3 27.11 4.85 -4.06
C HIS A 3 25.58 4.93 -3.81
N ALA A 4 25.00 6.14 -3.84
CA ALA A 4 23.57 6.37 -3.59
C ALA A 4 22.69 6.04 -4.82
N ASP A 5 23.17 6.30 -6.03
CA ASP A 5 22.37 6.15 -7.24
C ASP A 5 22.25 4.69 -7.73
N ILE A 6 23.25 3.85 -7.45
CA ILE A 6 23.24 2.43 -7.81
C ILE A 6 22.31 1.64 -6.87
N ILE A 7 22.26 1.98 -5.58
CA ILE A 7 21.32 1.39 -4.62
C ILE A 7 19.89 1.82 -4.93
N ALA A 8 19.68 3.09 -5.31
CA ALA A 8 18.35 3.58 -5.69
C ALA A 8 17.80 2.92 -6.96
N SER A 9 18.64 2.70 -7.98
CA SER A 9 18.23 2.09 -9.26
C SER A 9 18.02 0.57 -9.15
N GLY A 10 18.84 -0.12 -8.33
CA GLY A 10 18.68 -1.55 -8.03
C GLY A 10 17.42 -1.85 -7.22
N ARG A 11 17.15 -1.03 -6.19
CA ARG A 11 15.95 -1.18 -5.33
C ARG A 11 14.66 -0.87 -6.09
N ARG A 12 14.65 0.13 -6.98
CA ARG A 12 13.47 0.50 -7.78
C ARG A 12 13.14 -0.56 -8.85
N ARG A 13 14.15 -1.18 -9.47
CA ARG A 13 13.94 -2.31 -10.40
C ARG A 13 13.55 -3.61 -9.70
N LEU A 14 14.07 -3.87 -8.50
CA LEU A 14 13.66 -5.03 -7.69
C LEU A 14 12.23 -4.84 -7.17
N ALA A 15 11.86 -3.61 -6.77
CA ALA A 15 10.52 -3.25 -6.33
C ALA A 15 9.49 -3.25 -7.47
N GLY A 16 9.90 -2.97 -8.71
CA GLY A 16 9.03 -3.14 -9.88
C GLY A 16 8.85 -4.61 -10.31
N LYS A 17 9.72 -5.52 -9.86
CA LYS A 17 9.69 -6.96 -10.20
C LYS A 17 8.96 -7.81 -9.16
N LEU A 18 8.95 -7.39 -7.90
CA LEU A 18 8.04 -7.91 -6.88
C LEU A 18 6.74 -7.12 -7.06
N SER A 19 5.62 -7.77 -7.43
CA SER A 19 4.34 -7.06 -7.57
C SER A 19 4.12 -6.14 -6.36
N TYR A 20 3.75 -4.87 -6.58
CA TYR A 20 3.72 -3.87 -5.50
C TYR A 20 2.76 -4.26 -4.36
N THR A 21 1.71 -5.03 -4.66
CA THR A 21 0.85 -5.65 -3.66
C THR A 21 1.67 -6.53 -2.71
N ASN A 22 2.64 -7.29 -3.21
CA ASN A 22 3.56 -8.13 -2.42
C ASN A 22 4.47 -7.30 -1.49
N ILE A 23 5.04 -6.20 -1.99
CA ILE A 23 5.91 -5.35 -1.17
C ILE A 23 5.11 -4.67 -0.06
N ALA A 24 3.94 -4.15 -0.38
CA ALA A 24 3.06 -3.55 0.62
C ALA A 24 2.57 -4.61 1.62
N PHE A 25 2.33 -5.85 1.20
CA PHE A 25 1.99 -6.98 2.06
C PHE A 25 3.10 -7.29 3.06
N ALA A 26 4.35 -7.32 2.61
CA ALA A 26 5.49 -7.61 3.46
C ALA A 26 5.81 -6.50 4.48
N LEU A 27 5.40 -5.26 4.20
CA LEU A 27 5.69 -4.09 5.03
C LEU A 27 4.52 -3.68 5.93
N ALA A 28 3.29 -3.97 5.53
CA ALA A 28 2.11 -3.59 6.30
C ALA A 28 1.91 -4.52 7.51
N PRO A 29 1.42 -3.99 8.65
CA PRO A 29 0.99 -4.81 9.77
C PRO A 29 -0.11 -5.80 9.38
N ALA A 30 -0.42 -6.79 10.23
CA ALA A 30 -1.53 -7.72 9.98
C ALA A 30 -2.91 -7.02 9.89
N ARG A 31 -3.05 -5.84 10.52
CA ARG A 31 -4.23 -4.97 10.44
C ARG A 31 -3.77 -3.53 10.38
N PHE A 32 -4.28 -2.77 9.41
CA PHE A 32 -3.82 -1.42 9.15
C PHE A 32 -4.98 -0.49 8.77
N PRO A 33 -4.88 0.81 9.09
CA PRO A 33 -5.70 1.82 8.46
C PRO A 33 -5.28 1.98 6.99
N MET A 34 -6.22 2.32 6.11
CA MET A 34 -5.90 2.48 4.68
C MET A 34 -4.90 3.61 4.42
N SER A 35 -4.83 4.62 5.29
CA SER A 35 -3.86 5.71 5.20
C SER A 35 -2.41 5.20 5.32
N GLU A 36 -2.16 4.26 6.23
CA GLU A 36 -0.82 3.68 6.42
C GLU A 36 -0.41 2.86 5.20
N LEU A 37 -1.33 2.09 4.63
CA LEU A 37 -1.08 1.39 3.37
C LEU A 37 -0.80 2.39 2.22
N SER A 38 -1.55 3.49 2.15
CA SER A 38 -1.36 4.57 1.19
C SER A 38 0.05 5.18 1.29
N GLU A 39 0.55 5.41 2.51
CA GLU A 39 1.90 5.92 2.76
C GLU A 39 3.00 4.96 2.29
N ILE A 40 2.83 3.65 2.54
CA ILE A 40 3.75 2.61 2.03
C ILE A 40 3.78 2.64 0.50
N TYR A 41 2.61 2.72 -0.16
CA TYR A 41 2.53 2.82 -1.62
C TYR A 41 3.17 4.11 -2.15
N CYS A 42 2.94 5.27 -1.50
CA CYS A 42 3.59 6.53 -1.86
C CYS A 42 5.13 6.41 -1.82
N ALA A 43 5.66 5.82 -0.74
CA ALA A 43 7.09 5.64 -0.55
C ALA A 43 7.70 4.67 -1.59
N ALA A 44 6.97 3.60 -1.94
CA ALA A 44 7.41 2.62 -2.93
C ALA A 44 7.36 3.16 -4.37
N LEU A 45 6.30 3.91 -4.70
CA LEU A 45 6.05 4.42 -6.05
C LEU A 45 6.74 5.76 -6.34
N GLY A 46 7.07 6.53 -5.31
CA GLY A 46 7.68 7.85 -5.45
C GLY A 46 6.70 8.93 -5.90
N TYR A 47 5.39 8.70 -5.81
CA TYR A 47 4.35 9.68 -6.10
C TYR A 47 3.14 9.53 -5.16
N PRO A 48 2.31 10.57 -4.97
CA PRO A 48 1.15 10.52 -4.09
C PRO A 48 0.10 9.50 -4.55
N VAL A 49 -0.40 8.71 -3.60
CA VAL A 49 -1.48 7.74 -3.79
C VAL A 49 -2.66 8.19 -2.95
N ASP A 50 -3.82 8.36 -3.59
CA ASP A 50 -5.05 8.73 -2.91
C ASP A 50 -5.61 7.53 -2.14
N THR A 51 -5.80 7.70 -0.83
CA THR A 51 -6.27 6.65 0.08
C THR A 51 -7.68 6.16 -0.27
N THR A 52 -8.57 7.04 -0.74
CA THR A 52 -9.95 6.68 -1.08
C THR A 52 -9.98 5.83 -2.34
N ASN A 53 -9.21 6.23 -3.35
CA ASN A 53 -9.06 5.50 -4.59
C ASN A 53 -8.40 4.14 -4.36
N LEU A 54 -7.36 4.09 -3.52
CA LEU A 54 -6.70 2.86 -3.12
C LEU A 54 -7.68 1.89 -2.46
N LEU A 55 -8.44 2.36 -1.45
CA LEU A 55 -9.50 1.57 -0.81
C LEU A 55 -10.48 1.01 -1.84
N ARG A 56 -11.00 1.88 -2.70
CA ARG A 56 -11.99 1.52 -3.71
C ARG A 56 -11.49 0.44 -4.65
N ILE A 57 -10.24 0.53 -5.11
CA ILE A 57 -9.63 -0.46 -6.02
C ILE A 57 -9.42 -1.79 -5.29
N LEU A 58 -8.77 -1.76 -4.13
CA LEU A 58 -8.41 -2.99 -3.40
C LEU A 58 -9.63 -3.73 -2.87
N SER A 59 -10.64 -3.02 -2.35
CA SER A 59 -11.89 -3.65 -1.90
C SER A 59 -12.70 -4.22 -3.07
N ARG A 60 -12.80 -3.50 -4.21
CA ARG A 60 -13.51 -4.00 -5.40
C ARG A 60 -12.87 -5.29 -5.95
N ARG A 61 -11.54 -5.41 -5.82
CA ARG A 61 -10.79 -6.59 -6.27
C ARG A 61 -10.70 -7.68 -5.19
N GLY A 62 -11.27 -7.46 -4.02
CA GLY A 62 -11.22 -8.42 -2.91
C GLY A 62 -9.81 -8.63 -2.34
N VAL A 63 -8.90 -7.68 -2.54
CA VAL A 63 -7.52 -7.76 -2.02
C VAL A 63 -7.48 -7.44 -0.52
N VAL A 64 -8.35 -6.54 -0.07
CA VAL A 64 -8.50 -6.17 1.34
C VAL A 64 -9.93 -6.32 1.80
N VAL A 65 -10.08 -6.70 3.06
CA VAL A 65 -11.36 -6.85 3.75
C VAL A 65 -11.41 -5.94 4.96
N ALA A 66 -12.59 -5.36 5.23
CA ALA A 66 -12.82 -4.64 6.47
C ALA A 66 -12.81 -5.63 7.64
N THR A 67 -12.06 -5.31 8.69
CA THR A 67 -11.94 -6.20 9.87
C THR A 67 -13.11 -6.06 10.85
N GLY A 68 -13.97 -5.05 10.67
CA GLY A 68 -14.97 -4.63 11.66
C GLY A 68 -14.37 -3.97 12.90
N THR A 69 -13.06 -3.83 12.98
CA THR A 69 -12.35 -3.19 14.10
C THR A 69 -11.88 -1.79 13.73
N VAL A 70 -11.69 -0.96 14.75
CA VAL A 70 -11.13 0.39 14.61
C VAL A 70 -9.77 0.47 15.29
N GLY A 71 -8.89 1.27 14.71
CA GLY A 71 -7.54 1.51 15.24
C GLY A 71 -7.56 2.38 16.49
N ARG A 72 -6.36 2.69 16.98
CA ARG A 72 -6.23 3.71 18.04
C ARG A 72 -6.39 5.09 17.43
N THR A 73 -7.02 5.99 18.17
CA THR A 73 -7.03 7.41 17.83
C THR A 73 -5.61 7.96 17.93
N GLY A 74 -5.17 8.72 16.93
CA GLY A 74 -3.87 9.39 16.96
C GLY A 74 -3.77 10.42 18.09
N ARG A 75 -2.54 10.90 18.33
CA ARG A 75 -2.18 11.86 19.39
C ARG A 75 -3.02 13.14 19.40
N THR A 76 -3.52 13.55 18.24
CA THR A 76 -4.32 14.76 18.02
C THR A 76 -5.81 14.59 18.34
N GLY A 77 -6.28 13.38 18.66
CA GLY A 77 -7.70 13.08 18.82
C GLY A 77 -8.44 13.07 17.48
N GLY A 78 -9.46 12.20 17.36
CA GLY A 78 -10.25 12.03 16.14
C GLY A 78 -11.01 10.71 16.14
N ARG A 79 -11.88 10.49 15.14
CA ARG A 79 -12.55 9.19 14.97
C ARG A 79 -11.49 8.12 14.69
N PRO A 80 -11.44 7.01 15.45
CA PRO A 80 -10.48 5.96 15.19
C PRO A 80 -10.70 5.36 13.78
N PRO A 81 -9.63 5.13 13.00
CA PRO A 81 -9.76 4.70 11.62
C PRO A 81 -10.28 3.26 11.56
N ALA A 82 -11.08 2.95 10.56
CA ALA A 82 -11.42 1.56 10.26
C ALA A 82 -10.14 0.78 9.89
N LEU A 83 -10.00 -0.43 10.42
CA LEU A 83 -8.88 -1.30 10.09
C LEU A 83 -9.27 -2.32 9.01
N TYR A 84 -8.31 -2.57 8.15
CA TYR A 84 -8.38 -3.53 7.07
C TYR A 84 -7.31 -4.60 7.25
N ALA A 85 -7.55 -5.75 6.67
CA ALA A 85 -6.57 -6.82 6.52
C ALA A 85 -6.59 -7.27 5.05
N PHE A 86 -5.50 -7.86 4.59
CA PHE A 86 -5.53 -8.53 3.30
C PHE A 86 -6.43 -9.78 3.35
N ALA A 87 -7.10 -10.05 2.23
CA ALA A 87 -8.08 -11.15 2.14
C ALA A 87 -7.44 -12.54 2.06
N ASP A 88 -6.20 -12.61 1.56
CA ASP A 88 -5.43 -13.84 1.41
C ASP A 88 -4.08 -13.66 2.12
N ASN A 89 -3.60 -14.72 2.77
CA ASN A 89 -2.26 -14.76 3.34
C ASN A 89 -1.24 -15.28 2.31
N GLU A 90 -1.72 -15.80 1.18
CA GLU A 90 -0.91 -16.16 0.02
C GLU A 90 -0.95 -15.07 -1.06
N LEU A 91 0.24 -14.80 -1.57
CA LEU A 91 0.55 -13.80 -2.56
C LEU A 91 -0.08 -14.11 -3.92
N ARG A 92 -1.23 -13.50 -4.21
CA ARG A 92 -1.70 -13.39 -5.61
C ARG A 92 -1.02 -12.21 -6.29
N VAL A 93 -0.09 -12.55 -7.19
CA VAL A 93 0.51 -11.61 -8.15
C VAL A 93 -0.58 -11.18 -9.12
N THR A 94 -1.23 -10.06 -8.85
CA THR A 94 -2.11 -9.38 -9.81
C THR A 94 -1.36 -8.19 -10.41
N ASP A 95 -1.29 -8.15 -11.74
CA ASP A 95 -0.73 -7.06 -12.53
C ASP A 95 -1.75 -5.88 -12.50
N GLU A 96 -1.75 -5.11 -11.41
CA GLU A 96 -2.84 -4.18 -11.09
C GLU A 96 -2.64 -2.73 -11.60
N PHE A 97 -1.54 -2.44 -12.29
CA PHE A 97 -1.11 -1.08 -12.60
C PHE A 97 -1.84 -0.37 -13.75
N ALA A 98 -2.84 -0.97 -14.37
CA ALA A 98 -3.65 -0.23 -15.35
C ALA A 98 -4.43 0.96 -14.72
N THR A 99 -4.62 0.99 -13.39
CA THR A 99 -5.59 1.91 -12.73
C THR A 99 -5.00 2.96 -11.78
N LEU A 100 -3.73 2.87 -11.39
CA LEU A 100 -3.05 3.90 -10.58
C LEU A 100 -2.12 4.73 -11.47
N LYS A 101 -2.66 5.28 -12.56
CA LYS A 101 -1.88 6.19 -13.39
C LYS A 101 -1.54 7.46 -12.60
N PRO A 102 -0.31 7.98 -12.73
CA PRO A 102 0.00 9.31 -12.22
C PRO A 102 -0.98 10.33 -12.84
N PRO A 103 -1.33 11.42 -12.13
CA PRO A 103 -2.06 12.52 -12.75
C PRO A 103 -1.25 13.06 -13.96
N PRO A 104 -1.94 13.54 -15.02
CA PRO A 104 -1.28 14.10 -16.20
C PRO A 104 -0.43 15.33 -15.88
#